data_AF-A0AAN8JBV0-F1
#
_entry.id   AF-A0AAN8JBV0-F1
#
_cell.length_a   1.000
_cell.length_b   1.000
_cell.length_c   1.000
_cell.angle_alpha   90.00
_cell.angle_beta   90.00
_cell.angle_gamma   90.00
#
_symmetry.space_group_name_H-M   'P 1'
#
loop_
_entity.id
_entity.type
_entity.pdbx_description
1 polymer ?
#
loop_
_entity_poly.entity_id
_entity_poly.type
_entity_poly.pdbx_seq_one_letter_code
_entity_poly.pdbx_strand_id
1 'polypeptide(L)'
;MFEFLAFVVLASVLSTDIQGASVKKLGSFSAPHAAFIEVVEDTHASSAKDKYHLFISSFNAVPLSKDHVYEVTKIGSHLQNVAGIKVITATSSVTWPNEVGVVPESVFHKNMVSVSGGFLVPLKAHGVIDLFDYSSAPPKGPYRITDNSADAAWFYHRVQWKDMNGDGRVDAVSCRAKKPILFGSEDGELVWFEQPSSGALSSTWKTHVLAHGPDVYFEITSLPTSNGKMDCIITAGFFSKSLNVYWTTDPHGRWDDASKIKSRVIDNHIKAVFDVKVVDLDQDGKLDVLVTSNDARNAAMYAFEIPSDFRTGTFKQHVIATGFASRASGIGKGAPGSPEVVYENENHKTGKPMIILSGDDDGRAHLLKPRSTAHGDFKYSMETILDVGSGTVGKIAQKDVDGDGYPEVFIPAYNAGKVYVYTFKP
;
A
#
# COMPACT_ATOMS: atom_id res chain seq x y z
N MET A 1 -46.90 0.73 52.17
CA MET A 1 -46.53 0.04 50.91
C MET A 1 -46.04 1.15 50.00
N PHE A 2 -44.71 1.29 49.88
CA PHE A 2 -44.05 2.40 49.19
C PHE A 2 -43.95 2.10 47.69
N GLU A 3 -44.50 2.96 46.85
CA GLU A 3 -44.27 2.94 45.40
C GLU A 3 -42.99 3.71 45.08
N PHE A 4 -42.03 3.02 44.44
CA PHE A 4 -40.81 3.60 43.92
C PHE A 4 -41.05 3.99 42.45
N LEU A 5 -41.01 5.28 42.15
CA LEU A 5 -41.04 5.81 40.79
C LEU A 5 -39.63 5.71 40.18
N ALA A 6 -39.44 4.82 39.20
CA ALA A 6 -38.17 4.73 38.46
C ALA A 6 -38.11 5.82 37.39
N PHE A 7 -37.23 6.80 37.57
CA PHE A 7 -36.86 7.76 36.53
C PHE A 7 -35.94 7.08 35.51
N VAL A 8 -36.43 6.90 34.28
CA VAL A 8 -35.59 6.58 33.13
C VAL A 8 -34.96 7.89 32.64
N VAL A 9 -33.68 8.09 32.95
CA VAL A 9 -32.88 9.16 32.35
C VAL A 9 -32.46 8.71 30.96
N LEU A 10 -33.13 9.21 29.93
CA LEU A 10 -32.64 9.13 28.55
C LEU A 10 -31.42 10.07 28.45
N ALA A 11 -30.21 9.51 28.59
CA ALA A 11 -29.00 10.22 28.20
C ALA A 11 -28.94 10.23 26.66
N SER A 12 -29.37 11.33 26.05
CA SER A 12 -29.09 11.62 24.65
C SER A 12 -27.59 11.88 24.51
N VAL A 13 -26.86 10.88 24.02
CA VAL A 13 -25.48 11.09 23.54
C VAL A 13 -25.59 11.96 22.29
N LEU A 14 -25.44 13.26 22.45
CA LEU A 14 -25.18 14.17 21.36
C LEU A 14 -23.81 13.80 20.77
N SER A 15 -23.81 12.98 19.72
CA SER A 15 -22.66 12.89 18.83
C SER A 15 -22.55 14.25 18.15
N THR A 16 -21.61 15.08 18.61
CA THR A 16 -21.15 16.20 17.82
C THR A 16 -20.45 15.60 16.60
N ASP A 17 -21.19 15.45 15.50
CA ASP A 17 -20.56 15.30 14.19
C ASP A 17 -19.68 16.54 14.02
N ILE A 18 -18.37 16.36 14.19
CA ILE A 18 -17.40 17.34 13.72
C ILE A 18 -17.76 17.55 12.25
N GLN A 19 -18.15 18.77 11.85
CA GLN A 19 -18.34 19.12 10.44
C GLN A 19 -17.02 18.80 9.73
N GLY A 20 -16.94 17.61 9.15
CA GLY A 20 -15.68 17.00 8.73
C GLY A 20 -15.46 17.21 7.25
N ALA A 21 -14.22 17.53 6.91
CA ALA A 21 -13.65 17.55 5.55
C ALA A 21 -14.45 16.73 4.54
N SER A 22 -14.96 17.36 3.47
CA SER A 22 -15.67 16.68 2.39
C SER A 22 -14.76 16.55 1.17
N VAL A 23 -14.71 15.38 0.54
CA VAL A 23 -14.02 15.23 -0.75
C VAL A 23 -14.92 15.63 -1.90
N LYS A 24 -14.37 16.43 -2.82
CA LYS A 24 -15.06 16.91 -4.01
C LYS A 24 -14.52 16.23 -5.26
N LYS A 25 -15.40 15.66 -6.07
CA LYS A 25 -15.01 15.05 -7.35
C LYS A 25 -14.63 16.13 -8.37
N LEU A 26 -13.41 16.05 -8.89
CA LEU A 26 -12.94 16.89 -10.00
C LEU A 26 -13.31 16.30 -11.36
N GLY A 27 -13.33 14.97 -11.49
CA GLY A 27 -13.71 14.30 -12.72
C GLY A 27 -13.24 12.86 -12.79
N SER A 28 -13.09 12.36 -14.01
CA SER A 28 -12.45 11.07 -14.27
C SER A 28 -11.84 11.06 -15.67
N PHE A 29 -10.78 10.29 -15.88
CA PHE A 29 -10.19 10.05 -17.19
C PHE A 29 -10.05 8.56 -17.49
N SER A 30 -9.86 8.23 -18.77
CA SER A 30 -9.75 6.85 -19.24
C SER A 30 -8.34 6.30 -19.00
N ALA A 31 -8.27 5.16 -18.34
CA ALA A 31 -7.07 4.34 -18.17
C ALA A 31 -7.54 2.87 -18.12
N PRO A 32 -7.47 2.13 -19.24
CA PRO A 32 -8.01 0.77 -19.30
C PRO A 32 -7.44 -0.13 -18.21
N HIS A 33 -8.30 -0.86 -17.48
CA HIS A 33 -7.90 -1.78 -16.41
C HIS A 33 -6.99 -1.15 -15.34
N ALA A 34 -7.18 0.13 -15.00
CA ALA A 34 -6.43 0.80 -13.94
C ALA A 34 -6.57 0.05 -12.60
N ALA A 35 -5.45 -0.40 -12.03
CA ALA A 35 -5.44 -1.27 -10.86
C ALA A 35 -4.68 -0.63 -9.68
N PHE A 36 -3.38 -0.38 -9.83
CA PHE A 36 -2.57 0.25 -8.78
C PHE A 36 -2.15 1.64 -9.26
N ILE A 37 -2.34 2.65 -8.41
CA ILE A 37 -1.88 4.00 -8.68
C ILE A 37 -0.76 4.35 -7.72
N GLU A 38 0.25 5.04 -8.24
CA GLU A 38 1.32 5.66 -7.45
C GLU A 38 1.54 7.09 -7.96
N VAL A 39 1.72 8.04 -7.04
CA VAL A 39 2.13 9.42 -7.38
C VAL A 39 3.61 9.55 -7.04
N VAL A 40 4.43 9.88 -8.05
CA VAL A 40 5.89 9.99 -7.89
C VAL A 40 6.36 11.41 -8.16
N GLU A 41 7.42 11.81 -7.47
CA GLU A 41 8.00 13.14 -7.54
C GLU A 41 9.14 13.20 -8.56
N ASP A 42 9.04 14.08 -9.55
CA ASP A 42 10.19 14.53 -10.34
C ASP A 42 11.00 15.54 -9.50
N THR A 43 12.13 15.09 -8.94
CA THR A 43 12.99 15.91 -8.07
C THR A 43 13.71 17.05 -8.82
N HIS A 44 13.62 17.07 -10.14
CA HIS A 44 14.21 18.10 -11.00
C HIS A 44 13.18 19.09 -11.56
N ALA A 45 11.89 18.93 -11.22
CA ALA A 45 10.84 19.82 -11.70
C ALA A 45 10.98 21.25 -11.15
N SER A 46 10.75 22.24 -12.02
CA SER A 46 10.91 23.66 -11.69
C SER A 46 9.65 24.32 -11.12
N SER A 47 8.52 23.62 -11.05
CA SER A 47 7.26 24.16 -10.50
C SER A 47 6.44 23.08 -9.82
N ALA A 48 5.69 23.45 -8.76
CA ALA A 48 4.89 22.51 -7.96
C ALA A 48 3.87 21.72 -8.81
N LYS A 49 3.16 22.38 -9.71
CA LYS A 49 2.17 21.74 -10.62
C LYS A 49 2.77 20.75 -11.63
N ASP A 50 4.06 20.86 -11.92
CA ASP A 50 4.79 19.98 -12.84
C ASP A 50 5.53 18.87 -12.08
N LYS A 51 5.52 18.93 -10.75
CA LYS A 51 6.39 18.14 -9.87
C LYS A 51 6.01 16.67 -9.80
N TYR A 52 4.76 16.34 -10.02
CA TYR A 52 4.26 14.99 -9.78
C TYR A 52 3.86 14.29 -11.07
N HIS A 53 4.25 13.02 -11.20
CA HIS A 53 3.81 12.11 -12.24
C HIS A 53 2.89 11.06 -11.62
N LEU A 54 1.91 10.58 -12.39
CA LEU A 54 0.98 9.54 -11.97
C LEU A 54 1.29 8.25 -12.73
N PHE A 55 1.71 7.20 -12.04
CA PHE A 55 1.88 5.88 -12.62
C PHE A 55 0.66 5.00 -12.32
N ILE A 56 0.21 4.24 -13.31
CA ILE A 56 -0.98 3.41 -13.23
C ILE A 56 -0.67 2.02 -13.78
N SER A 57 -0.59 1.02 -12.92
CA SER A 57 -0.51 -0.38 -13.35
C SER A 57 -1.84 -0.86 -13.91
N SER A 58 -1.76 -1.67 -14.95
CA SER A 58 -2.90 -2.20 -15.69
C SER A 58 -2.59 -3.61 -16.17
N PHE A 59 -3.47 -4.55 -15.82
CA PHE A 59 -3.34 -5.95 -16.19
C PHE A 59 -4.66 -6.51 -16.70
N ASN A 60 -4.60 -7.65 -17.38
CA ASN A 60 -5.77 -8.35 -17.86
C ASN A 60 -5.67 -9.86 -17.57
N ALA A 61 -6.75 -10.43 -17.03
CA ALA A 61 -6.86 -11.85 -16.70
C ALA A 61 -6.90 -12.78 -17.92
N VAL A 62 -7.16 -12.25 -19.13
CA VAL A 62 -7.09 -13.01 -20.37
C VAL A 62 -5.65 -13.48 -20.59
N PRO A 63 -5.38 -14.80 -20.72
CA PRO A 63 -4.04 -15.30 -20.98
C PRO A 63 -3.43 -14.68 -22.24
N LEU A 64 -2.12 -14.44 -22.24
CA LEU A 64 -1.35 -13.83 -23.34
C LEU A 64 -1.76 -12.39 -23.72
N SER A 65 -2.72 -11.78 -23.04
CA SER A 65 -3.00 -10.36 -23.18
C SER A 65 -1.81 -9.53 -22.73
N LYS A 66 -1.61 -8.41 -23.42
CA LYS A 66 -0.56 -7.45 -23.08
C LYS A 66 -1.01 -6.59 -21.90
N ASP A 67 -0.14 -6.50 -20.91
CA ASP A 67 -0.32 -5.66 -19.74
C ASP A 67 0.48 -4.36 -19.88
N HIS A 68 0.13 -3.35 -19.09
CA HIS A 68 0.67 -2.01 -19.24
C HIS A 68 0.96 -1.36 -17.89
N VAL A 69 2.00 -0.55 -17.85
CA VAL A 69 2.07 0.56 -16.90
C VAL A 69 1.85 1.82 -17.71
N TYR A 70 0.89 2.63 -17.29
CA TYR A 70 0.63 3.94 -17.86
C TYR A 70 1.28 5.03 -17.02
N GLU A 71 1.52 6.17 -17.65
CA GLU A 71 2.00 7.39 -17.01
C GLU A 71 1.14 8.59 -17.44
N VAL A 72 0.90 9.49 -16.49
CA VAL A 72 0.49 10.87 -16.75
C VAL A 72 1.57 11.77 -16.16
N THR A 73 2.39 12.38 -17.01
CA THR A 73 3.41 13.35 -16.58
C THR A 73 2.74 14.60 -16.04
N LYS A 74 3.34 15.25 -15.04
CA LYS A 74 2.90 16.58 -14.55
C LYS A 74 1.41 16.63 -14.18
N ILE A 75 0.93 15.64 -13.41
CA ILE A 75 -0.50 15.42 -13.14
C ILE A 75 -1.21 16.65 -12.55
N GLY A 76 -0.52 17.44 -11.70
CA GLY A 76 -1.07 18.67 -11.14
C GLY A 76 -1.45 19.72 -12.19
N SER A 77 -0.73 19.77 -13.32
CA SER A 77 -1.03 20.70 -14.42
C SER A 77 -2.34 20.39 -15.15
N HIS A 78 -2.94 19.22 -14.92
CA HIS A 78 -4.13 18.74 -15.63
C HIS A 78 -5.44 18.84 -14.84
N LEU A 79 -5.42 19.26 -13.57
CA LEU A 79 -6.59 19.22 -12.68
C LEU A 79 -7.78 20.08 -13.15
N GLN A 80 -7.52 21.15 -13.90
CA GLN A 80 -8.57 22.02 -14.45
C GLN A 80 -9.41 21.34 -15.55
N ASN A 81 -8.90 20.26 -16.17
CA ASN A 81 -9.61 19.49 -17.18
C ASN A 81 -9.29 17.99 -17.03
N VAL A 82 -9.75 17.39 -15.92
CA VAL A 82 -9.55 15.96 -15.64
C VAL A 82 -10.02 15.08 -16.78
N ALA A 83 -11.18 15.36 -17.40
CA ALA A 83 -11.72 14.54 -18.49
C ALA A 83 -10.83 14.55 -19.76
N GLY A 84 -9.98 15.56 -19.91
CA GLY A 84 -9.03 15.70 -21.00
C GLY A 84 -7.73 14.92 -20.82
N ILE A 85 -7.42 14.42 -19.62
CA ILE A 85 -6.18 13.70 -19.32
C ILE A 85 -6.03 12.49 -20.25
N LYS A 86 -4.83 12.35 -20.82
CA LYS A 86 -4.42 11.22 -21.64
C LYS A 86 -3.27 10.50 -20.95
N VAL A 87 -3.41 9.18 -20.84
CA VAL A 87 -2.32 8.31 -20.41
C VAL A 87 -1.38 8.00 -21.58
N ILE A 88 -0.09 7.95 -21.31
CA ILE A 88 0.91 7.35 -22.20
C ILE A 88 1.31 5.96 -21.67
N THR A 89 1.73 5.06 -22.54
CA THR A 89 2.29 3.77 -22.10
C THR A 89 3.72 4.00 -21.64
N ALA A 90 3.97 3.90 -20.34
CA ALA A 90 5.32 3.95 -19.78
C ALA A 90 6.09 2.66 -20.11
N THR A 91 5.46 1.51 -19.92
CA THR A 91 6.01 0.22 -20.33
C THR A 91 4.91 -0.80 -20.57
N SER A 92 5.27 -1.87 -21.26
CA SER A 92 4.47 -3.08 -21.42
C SER A 92 5.33 -4.35 -21.32
N SER A 93 6.51 -4.24 -20.73
CA SER A 93 7.46 -5.35 -20.58
C SER A 93 7.18 -6.21 -19.34
N VAL A 94 6.47 -5.67 -18.36
CA VAL A 94 6.13 -6.35 -17.12
C VAL A 94 4.80 -7.07 -17.30
N THR A 95 4.82 -8.39 -17.08
CA THR A 95 3.59 -9.21 -17.06
C THR A 95 2.91 -9.04 -15.71
N TRP A 96 1.61 -8.77 -15.72
CA TRP A 96 0.81 -8.47 -14.53
C TRP A 96 1.49 -7.46 -13.59
N PRO A 97 1.66 -6.19 -14.01
CA PRO A 97 2.25 -5.18 -13.15
C PRO A 97 1.38 -4.95 -11.90
N ASN A 98 1.97 -5.12 -10.72
CA ASN A 98 1.37 -4.87 -9.41
C ASN A 98 1.71 -3.44 -8.95
N GLU A 99 2.24 -3.21 -7.75
CA GLU A 99 2.59 -1.85 -7.34
C GLU A 99 3.74 -1.30 -8.19
N VAL A 100 3.58 -0.03 -8.55
CA VAL A 100 4.70 0.85 -8.89
C VAL A 100 5.18 1.47 -7.59
N GLY A 101 6.49 1.45 -7.34
CA GLY A 101 7.10 2.04 -6.15
C GLY A 101 8.20 3.02 -6.52
N VAL A 102 8.38 4.06 -5.71
CA VAL A 102 9.50 5.00 -5.88
C VAL A 102 10.80 4.29 -5.52
N VAL A 103 11.83 4.44 -6.37
CA VAL A 103 13.21 4.14 -5.99
C VAL A 103 13.84 5.41 -5.45
N PRO A 104 14.37 5.43 -4.22
CA PRO A 104 15.00 6.61 -3.66
C PRO A 104 16.11 7.16 -4.56
N GLU A 105 16.23 8.47 -4.65
CA GLU A 105 17.30 9.10 -5.44
C GLU A 105 18.70 8.68 -4.95
N SER A 106 18.85 8.33 -3.68
CA SER A 106 20.11 7.80 -3.13
C SER A 106 20.58 6.48 -3.75
N VAL A 107 19.72 5.73 -4.45
CA VAL A 107 20.09 4.44 -5.08
C VAL A 107 20.86 4.64 -6.39
N PHE A 108 20.42 5.60 -7.22
CA PHE A 108 20.94 5.79 -8.59
C PHE A 108 21.20 7.24 -9.00
N HIS A 109 20.88 8.21 -8.14
CA HIS A 109 20.88 9.65 -8.43
C HIS A 109 20.04 10.02 -9.65
N LYS A 110 18.86 9.39 -9.75
CA LYS A 110 17.93 9.47 -10.87
C LYS A 110 16.49 9.34 -10.38
N ASN A 111 15.57 9.91 -11.14
CA ASN A 111 14.15 9.65 -11.04
C ASN A 111 13.84 8.22 -11.53
N MET A 112 13.66 7.30 -10.58
CA MET A 112 13.50 5.87 -10.85
C MET A 112 12.24 5.32 -10.17
N VAL A 113 11.55 4.41 -10.86
CA VAL A 113 10.46 3.61 -10.26
C VAL A 113 10.77 2.12 -10.40
N SER A 114 10.34 1.33 -9.41
CA SER A 114 10.25 -0.13 -9.51
C SER A 114 8.84 -0.54 -9.89
N VAL A 115 8.72 -1.55 -10.76
CA VAL A 115 7.45 -2.18 -11.10
C VAL A 115 7.56 -3.66 -10.78
N SER A 116 6.77 -4.09 -9.81
CA SER A 116 6.64 -5.50 -9.45
C SER A 116 5.69 -6.21 -10.42
N GLY A 117 5.94 -7.48 -10.71
CA GLY A 117 5.17 -8.23 -11.67
C GLY A 117 4.76 -9.63 -11.21
N GLY A 118 3.89 -10.24 -12.02
CA GLY A 118 3.41 -11.61 -11.88
C GLY A 118 2.16 -11.73 -11.00
N PHE A 119 1.42 -12.82 -11.20
CA PHE A 119 0.30 -13.21 -10.34
C PHE A 119 -0.11 -14.65 -10.55
N LEU A 120 -0.96 -15.20 -9.69
CA LEU A 120 -1.43 -16.59 -9.72
C LEU A 120 -2.20 -17.01 -10.99
N VAL A 121 -2.36 -16.15 -11.99
CA VAL A 121 -3.06 -16.45 -13.25
C VAL A 121 -2.18 -17.28 -14.20
N PRO A 122 -2.73 -18.32 -14.88
CA PRO A 122 -1.95 -19.14 -15.81
C PRO A 122 -1.23 -18.29 -16.87
N LEU A 123 0.05 -18.63 -17.13
CA LEU A 123 0.96 -17.90 -18.03
C LEU A 123 1.35 -16.49 -17.55
N LYS A 124 0.95 -16.08 -16.35
CA LYS A 124 1.31 -14.79 -15.73
C LYS A 124 1.96 -14.94 -14.36
N ALA A 125 2.28 -16.16 -13.93
CA ALA A 125 2.90 -16.45 -12.62
C ALA A 125 4.39 -16.10 -12.51
N HIS A 126 5.07 -15.93 -13.65
CA HIS A 126 6.48 -15.55 -13.69
C HIS A 126 6.62 -14.05 -13.45
N GLY A 127 6.75 -13.67 -12.18
CA GLY A 127 6.94 -12.30 -11.75
C GLY A 127 8.38 -11.82 -11.84
N VAL A 128 8.52 -10.51 -11.84
CA VAL A 128 9.80 -9.81 -11.92
C VAL A 128 9.75 -8.55 -11.07
N ILE A 129 10.92 -7.99 -10.75
CA ILE A 129 11.03 -6.59 -10.34
C ILE A 129 11.89 -5.89 -11.39
N ASP A 130 11.27 -4.98 -12.14
CA ASP A 130 11.92 -4.19 -13.18
C ASP A 130 11.98 -2.72 -12.74
N LEU A 131 13.12 -2.07 -12.99
CA LEU A 131 13.30 -0.64 -12.72
C LEU A 131 13.20 0.17 -14.02
N PHE A 132 12.68 1.40 -13.90
CA PHE A 132 12.53 2.33 -15.01
C PHE A 132 12.98 3.73 -14.62
N ASP A 133 13.81 4.34 -15.47
CA ASP A 133 14.26 5.73 -15.38
C ASP A 133 13.23 6.63 -16.08
N TYR A 134 12.43 7.36 -15.30
CA TYR A 134 11.37 8.22 -15.81
C TYR A 134 11.81 9.68 -15.99
N SER A 135 13.12 9.94 -16.01
CA SER A 135 13.67 11.26 -16.36
C SER A 135 13.40 11.67 -17.83
N SER A 136 12.86 10.76 -18.63
CA SER A 136 12.40 11.00 -20.00
C SER A 136 11.10 10.25 -20.28
N ALA A 137 10.29 10.74 -21.22
CA ALA A 137 9.09 10.07 -21.69
C ALA A 137 9.31 9.46 -23.09
N PRO A 138 9.05 8.16 -23.31
CA PRO A 138 8.69 7.16 -22.30
C PRO A 138 9.90 6.82 -21.38
N PRO A 139 9.65 6.28 -20.17
CA PRO A 139 10.71 5.84 -19.26
C PRO A 139 11.65 4.82 -19.90
N LYS A 140 12.94 4.90 -19.54
CA LYS A 140 13.97 3.95 -20.01
C LYS A 140 14.04 2.72 -19.11
N GLY A 141 14.18 1.54 -19.71
CA GLY A 141 14.20 0.25 -19.03
C GLY A 141 13.63 -0.83 -19.95
N PRO A 142 13.28 -2.02 -19.42
CA PRO A 142 13.42 -2.43 -18.02
C PRO A 142 14.87 -2.69 -17.62
N TYR A 143 15.24 -2.29 -16.40
CA TYR A 143 16.45 -2.77 -15.73
C TYR A 143 16.04 -3.81 -14.68
N ARG A 144 16.16 -5.09 -15.03
CA ARG A 144 15.67 -6.19 -14.20
C ARG A 144 16.63 -6.51 -13.06
N ILE A 145 16.11 -6.58 -11.83
CA ILE A 145 16.90 -6.97 -10.65
C ILE A 145 16.70 -8.44 -10.23
N THR A 146 15.58 -9.07 -10.60
CA THR A 146 15.28 -10.48 -10.29
C THR A 146 15.97 -11.47 -11.24
N ASP A 147 16.28 -12.67 -10.77
CA ASP A 147 16.82 -13.77 -11.58
C ASP A 147 15.68 -14.55 -12.23
N ASN A 148 15.48 -14.38 -13.54
CA ASN A 148 14.39 -15.03 -14.28
C ASN A 148 14.31 -16.56 -14.11
N SER A 149 15.43 -17.24 -13.84
CA SER A 149 15.46 -18.70 -13.70
C SER A 149 15.08 -19.16 -12.29
N ALA A 150 15.68 -18.55 -11.28
CA ALA A 150 15.40 -18.84 -9.87
C ALA A 150 14.04 -18.29 -9.42
N ASP A 151 13.60 -17.19 -10.04
CA ASP A 151 12.41 -16.44 -9.64
C ASP A 151 11.16 -16.80 -10.45
N ALA A 152 11.27 -17.72 -11.41
CA ALA A 152 10.22 -18.09 -12.35
C ALA A 152 8.87 -18.49 -11.70
N ALA A 153 8.88 -19.03 -10.47
CA ALA A 153 7.65 -19.44 -9.80
C ALA A 153 6.99 -18.34 -8.95
N TRP A 154 7.63 -17.19 -8.83
CA TRP A 154 7.30 -16.18 -7.84
C TRP A 154 6.65 -14.95 -8.46
N PHE A 155 5.72 -14.34 -7.73
CA PHE A 155 5.20 -13.01 -8.02
C PHE A 155 5.49 -12.03 -6.88
N TYR A 156 5.52 -10.76 -7.23
CA TYR A 156 5.94 -9.66 -6.36
C TYR A 156 4.88 -8.56 -6.38
N HIS A 157 4.64 -7.89 -5.25
CA HIS A 157 3.73 -6.74 -5.18
C HIS A 157 4.47 -5.47 -4.78
N ARG A 158 5.06 -5.44 -3.59
CA ARG A 158 5.69 -4.24 -3.02
C ARG A 158 7.21 -4.35 -2.99
N VAL A 159 7.89 -3.24 -3.29
CA VAL A 159 9.32 -3.08 -3.05
C VAL A 159 9.54 -1.90 -2.10
N GLN A 160 10.38 -2.08 -1.10
CA GLN A 160 10.90 -0.99 -0.25
C GLN A 160 12.42 -1.06 -0.21
N TRP A 161 13.07 0.03 0.19
CA TRP A 161 14.49 0.23 -0.03
C TRP A 161 15.22 0.45 1.29
N LYS A 162 16.27 -0.34 1.54
CA LYS A 162 17.07 -0.28 2.77
C LYS A 162 18.47 -0.84 2.51
N ASP A 163 19.50 -0.23 3.07
CA ASP A 163 20.83 -0.87 3.16
C ASP A 163 20.76 -2.03 4.16
N MET A 164 20.76 -3.27 3.65
CA MET A 164 20.49 -4.47 4.43
C MET A 164 21.75 -5.04 5.06
N ASN A 165 22.90 -4.94 4.39
CA ASN A 165 24.17 -5.50 4.86
C ASN A 165 25.12 -4.46 5.48
N GLY A 166 24.73 -3.17 5.49
CA GLY A 166 25.50 -2.08 6.06
C GLY A 166 26.70 -1.66 5.22
N ASP A 167 26.67 -1.90 3.91
CA ASP A 167 27.78 -1.58 3.01
C ASP A 167 27.67 -0.20 2.33
N GLY A 168 26.63 0.57 2.69
CA GLY A 168 26.36 1.91 2.19
C GLY A 168 25.59 1.94 0.87
N ARG A 169 25.28 0.79 0.26
CA ARG A 169 24.39 0.68 -0.90
C ARG A 169 23.00 0.31 -0.45
N VAL A 170 22.01 0.94 -1.07
CA VAL A 170 20.61 0.69 -0.72
C VAL A 170 20.09 -0.48 -1.56
N ASP A 171 19.60 -1.50 -0.86
CA ASP A 171 19.08 -2.72 -1.43
C ASP A 171 17.56 -2.67 -1.62
N ALA A 172 17.04 -3.57 -2.46
CA ALA A 172 15.60 -3.74 -2.64
C ALA A 172 15.11 -4.86 -1.72
N VAL A 173 14.08 -4.60 -0.92
CA VAL A 173 13.40 -5.57 -0.06
C VAL A 173 12.03 -5.84 -0.65
N SER A 174 11.59 -7.09 -0.65
CA SER A 174 10.27 -7.48 -1.15
C SER A 174 9.76 -8.71 -0.38
N CYS A 175 8.45 -8.91 -0.36
CA CYS A 175 7.89 -10.24 -0.23
C CYS A 175 7.71 -10.87 -1.62
N ARG A 176 7.69 -12.19 -1.69
CA ARG A 176 7.34 -12.93 -2.89
C ARG A 176 6.48 -14.13 -2.54
N ALA A 177 5.59 -14.52 -3.45
CA ALA A 177 4.73 -15.67 -3.24
C ALA A 177 4.61 -16.54 -4.50
N LYS A 178 4.38 -17.83 -4.28
CA LYS A 178 3.98 -18.78 -5.32
C LYS A 178 2.67 -19.43 -4.89
N LYS A 179 1.69 -19.44 -5.78
CA LYS A 179 0.35 -20.00 -5.53
C LYS A 179 -0.11 -20.77 -6.77
N PRO A 180 0.42 -21.98 -7.01
CA PRO A 180 0.04 -22.76 -8.18
C PRO A 180 -1.46 -23.12 -8.13
N ILE A 181 -2.19 -22.89 -9.21
CA ILE A 181 -3.64 -23.20 -9.29
C ILE A 181 -3.90 -24.70 -9.48
N LEU A 182 -3.02 -25.42 -10.19
CA LEU A 182 -3.23 -26.83 -10.56
C LEU A 182 -2.41 -27.80 -9.70
N PHE A 183 -1.07 -27.66 -9.72
CA PHE A 183 -0.15 -28.58 -9.07
C PHE A 183 1.02 -27.81 -8.43
N GLY A 184 1.36 -28.16 -7.19
CA GLY A 184 2.47 -27.59 -6.45
C GLY A 184 2.06 -27.08 -5.07
N SER A 185 3.04 -26.66 -4.28
CA SER A 185 2.81 -26.09 -2.94
C SER A 185 2.84 -24.57 -3.00
N GLU A 186 1.93 -23.96 -2.25
CA GLU A 186 2.02 -22.54 -1.93
C GLU A 186 3.21 -22.27 -1.04
N ASP A 187 3.80 -21.08 -1.21
CA ASP A 187 4.95 -20.65 -0.41
C ASP A 187 5.07 -19.13 -0.49
N GLY A 188 5.72 -18.55 0.52
CA GLY A 188 5.96 -17.12 0.65
C GLY A 188 7.34 -16.90 1.23
N GLU A 189 8.04 -15.87 0.77
CA GLU A 189 9.32 -15.46 1.35
C GLU A 189 9.41 -13.95 1.51
N LEU A 190 10.01 -13.52 2.63
CA LEU A 190 10.59 -12.18 2.77
C LEU A 190 12.03 -12.24 2.25
N VAL A 191 12.34 -11.42 1.25
CA VAL A 191 13.63 -11.42 0.56
C VAL A 191 14.20 -10.01 0.45
N TRP A 192 15.51 -9.93 0.27
CA TRP A 192 16.16 -8.72 -0.23
C TRP A 192 17.10 -9.06 -1.38
N PHE A 193 17.30 -8.08 -2.26
CA PHE A 193 18.13 -8.13 -3.44
C PHE A 193 19.31 -7.19 -3.20
N GLU A 194 20.51 -7.74 -3.15
CA GLU A 194 21.74 -7.01 -2.88
C GLU A 194 22.17 -6.18 -4.10
N GLN A 195 22.27 -4.86 -3.92
CA GLN A 195 22.77 -3.97 -4.96
C GLN A 195 24.25 -4.30 -5.24
N PRO A 196 24.61 -4.69 -6.48
CA PRO A 196 25.99 -4.98 -6.81
C PRO A 196 26.84 -3.71 -6.78
N SER A 197 28.10 -3.84 -6.41
CA SER A 197 29.05 -2.72 -6.35
C SER A 197 29.35 -2.08 -7.73
N SER A 198 29.00 -2.76 -8.81
CA SER A 198 29.07 -2.24 -10.18
C SER A 198 27.99 -2.87 -11.05
N GLY A 199 27.57 -2.17 -12.11
CA GLY A 199 26.64 -2.72 -13.09
C GLY A 199 25.19 -2.90 -12.63
N ALA A 200 24.75 -2.20 -11.57
CA ALA A 200 23.43 -2.36 -10.94
C ALA A 200 22.20 -2.21 -11.88
N LEU A 201 22.34 -1.55 -13.03
CA LEU A 201 21.29 -1.45 -14.06
C LEU A 201 21.49 -2.41 -15.25
N SER A 202 22.48 -3.29 -15.18
CA SER A 202 22.84 -4.23 -16.25
C SER A 202 22.98 -5.68 -15.78
N SER A 203 22.86 -5.93 -14.48
CA SER A 203 22.95 -7.24 -13.86
C SER A 203 21.75 -7.50 -12.97
N THR A 204 21.41 -8.78 -12.80
CA THR A 204 20.53 -9.22 -11.73
C THR A 204 21.22 -8.99 -10.38
N TRP A 205 20.41 -8.77 -9.34
CA TRP A 205 20.86 -8.53 -7.99
C TRP A 205 20.83 -9.85 -7.22
N LYS A 206 21.77 -10.03 -6.28
CA LYS A 206 21.85 -11.29 -5.53
C LYS A 206 20.70 -11.36 -4.52
N THR A 207 19.86 -12.38 -4.63
CA THR A 207 18.73 -12.59 -3.72
C THR A 207 19.18 -13.26 -2.42
N HIS A 208 18.67 -12.77 -1.30
CA HIS A 208 18.83 -13.33 0.04
C HIS A 208 17.45 -13.55 0.67
N VAL A 209 17.20 -14.75 1.18
CA VAL A 209 15.94 -15.09 1.89
C VAL A 209 16.12 -14.80 3.37
N LEU A 210 15.27 -13.92 3.93
CA LEU A 210 15.26 -13.57 5.36
C LEU A 210 14.35 -14.50 6.16
N ALA A 211 13.20 -14.85 5.59
CA ALA A 211 12.22 -15.70 6.23
C ALA A 211 11.27 -16.34 5.22
N HIS A 212 10.74 -17.52 5.58
CA HIS A 212 9.62 -18.16 4.89
C HIS A 212 8.30 -17.79 5.58
N GLY A 213 7.21 -17.68 4.81
CA GLY A 213 5.86 -17.34 5.27
C GLY A 213 5.30 -16.01 4.76
N PRO A 214 6.02 -14.87 4.85
CA PRO A 214 5.57 -13.59 4.29
C PRO A 214 5.37 -13.65 2.78
N ASP A 215 4.37 -12.99 2.22
CA ASP A 215 3.97 -13.26 0.82
C ASP A 215 3.74 -12.02 -0.06
N VAL A 216 3.00 -11.01 0.39
CA VAL A 216 2.52 -9.93 -0.51
C VAL A 216 3.00 -8.54 -0.08
N TYR A 217 2.50 -8.04 1.05
CA TYR A 217 2.75 -6.67 1.51
C TYR A 217 3.49 -6.63 2.84
N PHE A 218 4.18 -5.52 3.08
CA PHE A 218 4.96 -5.30 4.28
C PHE A 218 5.27 -3.81 4.42
N GLU A 219 5.81 -3.44 5.58
CA GLU A 219 6.33 -2.11 5.90
C GLU A 219 7.67 -2.26 6.65
N ILE A 220 8.72 -1.61 6.15
CA ILE A 220 9.98 -1.38 6.85
C ILE A 220 9.79 -0.14 7.73
N THR A 221 10.04 -0.28 9.02
CA THR A 221 9.86 0.82 9.98
C THR A 221 10.83 0.70 11.15
N SER A 222 10.78 1.66 12.07
CA SER A 222 11.57 1.68 13.31
C SER A 222 10.66 1.79 14.53
N LEU A 223 10.64 0.74 15.35
CA LEU A 223 9.70 0.59 16.47
C LEU A 223 10.41 0.65 17.84
N PRO A 224 9.69 1.04 18.91
CA PRO A 224 10.27 1.19 20.23
C PRO A 224 10.69 -0.15 20.86
N THR A 225 11.80 -0.12 21.59
CA THR A 225 12.34 -1.17 22.44
C THR A 225 12.78 -0.58 23.78
N SER A 226 13.15 -1.43 24.75
CA SER A 226 13.76 -0.97 26.00
C SER A 226 15.03 -0.10 25.82
N ASN A 227 15.70 -0.21 24.67
CA ASN A 227 17.00 0.43 24.40
C ASN A 227 16.89 1.55 23.34
N GLY A 228 15.69 2.07 23.07
CA GLY A 228 15.43 3.03 21.98
C GLY A 228 14.70 2.39 20.81
N LYS A 229 14.76 3.02 19.64
CA LYS A 229 14.11 2.48 18.43
C LYS A 229 14.99 1.44 17.73
N MET A 230 14.37 0.47 17.09
CA MET A 230 15.04 -0.57 16.31
C MET A 230 14.27 -0.79 15.01
N ASP A 231 15.04 -0.93 13.93
CA ASP A 231 14.48 -1.25 12.62
C ASP A 231 13.89 -2.65 12.60
N CYS A 232 12.72 -2.77 11.99
CA CYS A 232 11.99 -4.01 11.85
C CYS A 232 11.15 -4.00 10.58
N ILE A 233 10.65 -5.16 10.22
CA ILE A 233 9.77 -5.35 9.07
C ILE A 233 8.46 -5.95 9.58
N ILE A 234 7.34 -5.26 9.38
CA ILE A 234 6.01 -5.81 9.63
C ILE A 234 5.47 -6.35 8.32
N THR A 235 5.07 -7.63 8.28
CA THR A 235 4.59 -8.28 7.07
C THR A 235 3.11 -8.61 7.18
N ALA A 236 2.35 -8.29 6.14
CA ALA A 236 0.98 -8.75 5.93
C ALA A 236 1.00 -10.10 5.20
N GLY A 237 0.71 -11.18 5.93
CA GLY A 237 0.58 -12.52 5.37
C GLY A 237 -0.84 -12.75 4.83
N PHE A 238 -1.02 -12.61 3.52
CA PHE A 238 -2.30 -12.83 2.85
C PHE A 238 -2.68 -14.31 2.84
N PHE A 239 -1.78 -15.18 2.38
CA PHE A 239 -2.00 -16.62 2.31
C PHE A 239 -1.77 -17.29 3.67
N SER A 240 -0.75 -16.84 4.41
CA SER A 240 -0.45 -17.34 5.76
C SER A 240 -1.42 -16.86 6.85
N LYS A 241 -2.26 -15.85 6.55
CA LYS A 241 -3.25 -15.26 7.46
C LYS A 241 -2.65 -14.84 8.80
N SER A 242 -1.53 -14.14 8.73
CA SER A 242 -0.74 -13.79 9.89
C SER A 242 -0.04 -12.46 9.70
N LEU A 243 -0.19 -11.58 10.68
CA LEU A 243 0.58 -10.35 10.82
C LEU A 243 1.79 -10.64 11.70
N ASN A 244 2.98 -10.42 11.15
CA ASN A 244 4.24 -10.77 11.81
C ASN A 244 5.16 -9.56 11.85
N VAL A 245 6.06 -9.55 12.82
CA VAL A 245 7.18 -8.61 12.88
C VAL A 245 8.50 -9.36 12.89
N TYR A 246 9.47 -8.86 12.12
CA TYR A 246 10.82 -9.38 11.97
C TYR A 246 11.83 -8.32 12.39
N TRP A 247 12.92 -8.71 13.04
CA TRP A 247 14.03 -7.84 13.40
C TRP A 247 15.35 -8.62 13.39
N THR A 248 16.47 -7.90 13.33
CA THR A 248 17.81 -8.50 13.44
C THR A 248 18.38 -8.29 14.85
N THR A 249 19.10 -9.29 15.36
CA THR A 249 19.92 -9.18 16.59
C THR A 249 21.37 -8.82 16.29
N ASP A 250 21.73 -8.51 15.04
CA ASP A 250 23.07 -7.99 14.73
C ASP A 250 23.26 -6.61 15.40
N PRO A 251 24.37 -6.38 16.13
CA PRO A 251 24.60 -5.14 16.86
C PRO A 251 24.75 -3.90 15.96
N HIS A 252 25.00 -4.10 14.65
CA HIS A 252 25.05 -3.03 13.66
C HIS A 252 23.76 -2.91 12.83
N GLY A 253 22.71 -3.67 13.18
CA GLY A 253 21.43 -3.62 12.47
C GLY A 253 21.43 -4.27 11.09
N ARG A 254 22.42 -5.14 10.80
CA ARG A 254 22.55 -5.83 9.51
C ARG A 254 21.65 -7.07 9.42
N TRP A 255 21.20 -7.37 8.20
CA TRP A 255 20.23 -8.40 7.84
C TRP A 255 20.82 -9.50 6.94
N ASP A 256 22.14 -9.50 6.74
CA ASP A 256 22.89 -10.45 5.90
C ASP A 256 23.19 -11.80 6.59
N ASP A 257 22.90 -11.91 7.88
CA ASP A 257 23.03 -13.14 8.67
C ASP A 257 21.65 -13.66 9.13
N ALA A 258 21.13 -14.64 8.39
CA ALA A 258 19.82 -15.25 8.66
C ALA A 258 19.68 -15.82 10.09
N SER A 259 20.78 -16.23 10.73
CA SER A 259 20.74 -16.78 12.10
C SER A 259 20.39 -15.72 13.17
N LYS A 260 20.61 -14.44 12.84
CA LYS A 260 20.31 -13.28 13.69
C LYS A 260 18.93 -12.70 13.42
N ILE A 261 18.24 -13.13 12.38
CA ILE A 261 16.87 -12.73 12.13
C ILE A 261 15.97 -13.42 13.15
N LYS A 262 15.11 -12.63 13.79
CA LYS A 262 14.10 -13.06 14.74
C LYS A 262 12.75 -12.56 14.29
N SER A 263 11.71 -13.27 14.72
CA SER A 263 10.35 -12.90 14.39
C SER A 263 9.38 -13.29 15.49
N ARG A 264 8.19 -12.71 15.44
CA ARG A 264 7.03 -13.21 16.16
C ARG A 264 5.74 -12.82 15.47
N VAL A 265 4.69 -13.55 15.79
CA VAL A 265 3.31 -13.24 15.40
C VAL A 265 2.82 -12.06 16.23
N ILE A 266 2.29 -11.03 15.57
CA ILE A 266 1.49 -9.97 16.20
C ILE A 266 0.06 -10.47 16.35
N ASP A 267 -0.54 -10.97 15.27
CA ASP A 267 -1.87 -11.57 15.26
C ASP A 267 -2.00 -12.61 14.12
N ASN A 268 -2.65 -13.75 14.39
CA ASN A 268 -2.97 -14.80 13.42
C ASN A 268 -4.44 -15.27 13.48
N HIS A 269 -5.31 -14.43 14.08
CA HIS A 269 -6.76 -14.61 14.15
C HIS A 269 -7.49 -13.64 13.21
N ILE A 270 -6.81 -12.60 12.74
CA ILE A 270 -7.21 -11.82 11.58
C ILE A 270 -7.19 -12.72 10.32
N LYS A 271 -8.06 -12.41 9.36
CA LYS A 271 -8.20 -13.17 8.10
C LYS A 271 -6.98 -12.96 7.20
N ALA A 272 -7.11 -13.13 5.89
CA ALA A 272 -6.00 -12.84 4.97
C ALA A 272 -5.57 -11.38 5.15
N VAL A 273 -4.37 -11.16 5.69
CA VAL A 273 -3.87 -9.81 5.94
C VAL A 273 -3.49 -9.22 4.60
N PHE A 274 -4.16 -8.15 4.21
CA PHE A 274 -3.99 -7.58 2.89
C PHE A 274 -2.87 -6.56 2.90
N ASP A 275 -3.05 -5.41 3.56
CA ASP A 275 -2.01 -4.39 3.63
C ASP A 275 -1.76 -3.94 5.06
N VAL A 276 -0.59 -3.34 5.27
CA VAL A 276 -0.13 -2.77 6.53
C VAL A 276 0.48 -1.39 6.29
N LYS A 277 0.15 -0.44 7.17
CA LYS A 277 0.78 0.89 7.26
C LYS A 277 1.17 1.15 8.70
N VAL A 278 2.28 1.84 8.92
CA VAL A 278 2.73 2.20 10.28
C VAL A 278 2.68 3.72 10.42
N VAL A 279 1.77 4.21 11.26
CA VAL A 279 1.45 5.64 11.37
C VAL A 279 0.92 5.97 12.76
N ASP A 280 1.14 7.19 13.24
CA ASP A 280 0.47 7.71 14.43
C ASP A 280 -1.00 8.04 14.08
N LEU A 281 -1.91 7.11 14.37
CA LEU A 281 -3.29 7.15 13.90
C LEU A 281 -4.23 7.88 14.88
N ASP A 282 -3.84 7.96 16.15
CA ASP A 282 -4.59 8.66 17.20
C ASP A 282 -3.96 9.99 17.66
N GLN A 283 -2.87 10.39 17.01
CA GLN A 283 -2.08 11.60 17.29
C GLN A 283 -1.51 11.66 18.71
N ASP A 284 -1.27 10.52 19.37
CA ASP A 284 -0.67 10.47 20.70
C ASP A 284 0.88 10.60 20.69
N GLY A 285 1.48 10.70 19.51
CA GLY A 285 2.93 10.78 19.29
C GLY A 285 3.62 9.42 19.21
N LYS A 286 2.88 8.31 19.28
CA LYS A 286 3.38 6.95 19.06
C LYS A 286 2.83 6.40 17.75
N LEU A 287 3.59 5.50 17.13
CA LEU A 287 3.14 4.83 15.93
C LEU A 287 2.18 3.69 16.29
N ASP A 288 1.19 3.50 15.43
CA ASP A 288 0.26 2.38 15.39
C ASP A 288 0.46 1.56 14.11
N VAL A 289 -0.05 0.33 14.11
CA VAL A 289 -0.11 -0.51 12.90
C VAL A 289 -1.55 -0.52 12.37
N LEU A 290 -1.79 0.11 11.22
CA LEU A 290 -3.06 0.07 10.50
C LEU A 290 -3.06 -1.13 9.54
N VAL A 291 -4.09 -1.96 9.63
CA VAL A 291 -4.14 -3.25 8.93
C VAL A 291 -5.50 -3.46 8.28
N THR A 292 -5.51 -3.92 7.03
CA THR A 292 -6.72 -4.45 6.39
C THR A 292 -6.67 -5.97 6.31
N SER A 293 -7.80 -6.60 6.59
CA SER A 293 -8.00 -8.03 6.36
C SER A 293 -8.97 -8.21 5.20
N ASN A 294 -8.55 -8.90 4.14
CA ASN A 294 -9.33 -9.07 2.93
C ASN A 294 -10.00 -10.44 2.93
N ASP A 295 -11.30 -10.45 2.63
CA ASP A 295 -12.08 -11.69 2.54
C ASP A 295 -13.29 -11.45 1.63
N ALA A 296 -13.87 -12.53 1.11
CA ALA A 296 -15.12 -12.46 0.39
C ALA A 296 -16.28 -11.96 1.28
N ARG A 297 -16.22 -12.18 2.61
CA ARG A 297 -17.28 -11.76 3.56
C ARG A 297 -16.72 -11.39 4.93
N ASN A 298 -17.37 -10.45 5.61
CA ASN A 298 -17.11 -10.09 7.01
C ASN A 298 -15.62 -9.80 7.27
N ALA A 299 -14.98 -9.10 6.35
CA ALA A 299 -13.65 -8.58 6.52
C ALA A 299 -13.70 -7.24 7.27
N ALA A 300 -12.53 -6.79 7.71
CA ALA A 300 -12.41 -5.66 8.63
C ALA A 300 -11.07 -4.93 8.47
N MET A 301 -11.03 -3.71 9.00
CA MET A 301 -9.85 -2.88 9.17
C MET A 301 -9.60 -2.68 10.67
N TYR A 302 -8.35 -2.78 11.07
CA TYR A 302 -7.90 -2.76 12.47
C TYR A 302 -6.76 -1.76 12.64
N ALA A 303 -6.62 -1.25 13.86
CA ALA A 303 -5.40 -0.59 14.31
C ALA A 303 -4.81 -1.39 15.48
N PHE A 304 -3.49 -1.46 15.58
CA PHE A 304 -2.81 -2.06 16.71
C PHE A 304 -1.89 -1.03 17.35
N GLU A 305 -2.17 -0.69 18.62
CA GLU A 305 -1.23 0.11 19.41
C GLU A 305 0.06 -0.69 19.63
N ILE A 306 1.20 -0.05 19.40
CA ILE A 306 2.51 -0.68 19.51
C ILE A 306 2.98 -0.62 20.99
N PRO A 307 3.36 -1.74 21.61
CA PRO A 307 3.85 -1.73 22.99
C PRO A 307 5.20 -1.01 23.09
N SER A 308 5.62 -0.67 24.32
CA SER A 308 6.93 -0.02 24.56
C SER A 308 8.14 -0.85 24.11
N ASP A 309 7.98 -2.16 24.00
CA ASP A 309 8.92 -3.05 23.31
C ASP A 309 8.17 -3.99 22.38
N PHE A 310 8.26 -3.76 21.07
CA PHE A 310 7.54 -4.55 20.06
C PHE A 310 7.94 -6.02 20.04
N ARG A 311 9.08 -6.39 20.61
CA ARG A 311 9.61 -7.76 20.60
C ARG A 311 8.97 -8.62 21.69
N THR A 312 8.52 -8.00 22.79
CA THR A 312 8.03 -8.73 23.97
C THR A 312 6.64 -8.31 24.43
N GLY A 313 6.25 -7.05 24.27
CA GLY A 313 4.96 -6.54 24.72
C GLY A 313 3.78 -7.03 23.90
N THR A 314 2.55 -6.68 24.28
CA THR A 314 1.34 -7.06 23.55
C THR A 314 0.86 -5.89 22.69
N PHE A 315 0.64 -6.13 21.40
CA PHE A 315 -0.03 -5.17 20.52
C PHE A 315 -1.52 -5.13 20.86
N LYS A 316 -2.06 -3.95 21.15
CA LYS A 316 -3.47 -3.82 21.53
C LYS A 316 -4.32 -3.51 20.31
N GLN A 317 -5.17 -4.45 19.92
CA GLN A 317 -6.03 -4.34 18.75
C GLN A 317 -7.25 -3.46 19.00
N HIS A 318 -7.58 -2.63 18.01
CA HIS A 318 -8.82 -1.88 17.86
C HIS A 318 -9.47 -2.19 16.53
N VAL A 319 -10.80 -2.29 16.53
CA VAL A 319 -11.58 -2.44 15.30
C VAL A 319 -11.92 -1.05 14.77
N ILE A 320 -11.48 -0.72 13.56
CA ILE A 320 -11.77 0.56 12.91
C ILE A 320 -13.09 0.48 12.14
N ALA A 321 -13.23 -0.54 11.29
CA ALA A 321 -14.41 -0.75 10.45
C ALA A 321 -14.58 -2.24 10.14
N THR A 322 -15.82 -2.67 9.95
CA THR A 322 -16.19 -4.07 9.67
C THR A 322 -17.26 -4.15 8.59
N GLY A 323 -17.57 -5.37 8.15
CA GLY A 323 -18.68 -5.63 7.22
C GLY A 323 -18.28 -5.53 5.76
N PHE A 324 -16.98 -5.49 5.46
CA PHE A 324 -16.50 -5.54 4.09
C PHE A 324 -16.77 -6.93 3.49
N ALA A 325 -17.19 -6.93 2.23
CA ALA A 325 -17.48 -8.13 1.47
C ALA A 325 -17.36 -7.84 -0.03
N SER A 326 -16.84 -8.81 -0.78
CA SER A 326 -16.83 -8.77 -2.23
C SER A 326 -18.27 -8.80 -2.77
N ARG A 327 -18.59 -8.00 -3.79
CA ARG A 327 -19.91 -8.06 -4.47
C ARG A 327 -20.12 -9.34 -5.27
N ALA A 328 -19.04 -9.89 -5.79
CA ALA A 328 -19.05 -11.10 -6.60
C ALA A 328 -18.17 -12.18 -5.94
N SER A 329 -18.64 -13.42 -5.95
CA SER A 329 -17.84 -14.58 -5.56
C SER A 329 -16.84 -14.95 -6.65
N GLY A 330 -15.65 -15.38 -6.27
CA GLY A 330 -14.66 -15.90 -7.21
C GLY A 330 -13.34 -16.24 -6.51
N ILE A 331 -12.49 -17.01 -7.17
CA ILE A 331 -11.13 -17.29 -6.68
C ILE A 331 -10.35 -15.97 -6.68
N GLY A 332 -9.71 -15.66 -5.55
CA GLY A 332 -8.94 -14.43 -5.37
C GLY A 332 -9.79 -13.17 -5.21
N LYS A 333 -11.11 -13.30 -5.01
CA LYS A 333 -12.00 -12.17 -4.78
C LYS A 333 -12.13 -11.84 -3.29
N GLY A 334 -12.03 -10.57 -2.94
CA GLY A 334 -12.21 -10.12 -1.56
C GLY A 334 -12.22 -8.61 -1.38
N ALA A 335 -12.51 -8.20 -0.15
CA ALA A 335 -12.53 -6.80 0.26
C ALA A 335 -12.18 -6.68 1.75
N PRO A 336 -11.73 -5.51 2.25
CA PRO A 336 -11.30 -4.34 1.48
C PRO A 336 -9.85 -4.51 0.99
N GLY A 337 -9.36 -3.54 0.23
CA GLY A 337 -7.99 -3.46 -0.26
C GLY A 337 -7.08 -2.64 0.66
N SER A 338 -6.17 -1.88 0.06
CA SER A 338 -5.19 -1.05 0.76
C SER A 338 -5.79 0.24 1.35
N PRO A 339 -5.40 0.63 2.58
CA PRO A 339 -5.70 1.94 3.14
C PRO A 339 -4.62 2.98 2.79
N GLU A 340 -5.02 4.23 2.65
CA GLU A 340 -4.13 5.40 2.60
C GLU A 340 -4.52 6.41 3.68
N VAL A 341 -3.52 6.90 4.41
CA VAL A 341 -3.70 7.88 5.47
C VAL A 341 -3.60 9.27 4.88
N VAL A 342 -4.56 10.15 5.19
CA VAL A 342 -4.65 11.48 4.58
C VAL A 342 -5.06 12.53 5.60
N TYR A 343 -4.57 13.75 5.40
CA TYR A 343 -5.04 14.94 6.10
C TYR A 343 -5.80 15.81 5.10
N GLU A 344 -6.81 16.54 5.56
CA GLU A 344 -7.55 17.48 4.70
C GLU A 344 -6.63 18.51 4.06
N ASN A 345 -5.61 18.94 4.80
CA ASN A 345 -4.61 19.89 4.32
C ASN A 345 -3.20 19.40 4.68
N GLU A 346 -2.33 19.23 3.69
CA GLU A 346 -0.95 18.74 3.90
C GLU A 346 -0.10 19.74 4.69
N ASN A 347 -0.42 21.04 4.62
CA ASN A 347 0.28 22.11 5.35
C ASN A 347 -0.21 22.26 6.80
N HIS A 348 -1.37 21.69 7.14
CA HIS A 348 -1.98 21.79 8.48
C HIS A 348 -2.48 20.42 8.95
N LYS A 349 -1.55 19.56 9.37
CA LYS A 349 -1.83 18.21 9.88
C LYS A 349 -2.29 18.21 11.34
N THR A 350 -3.40 18.90 11.62
CA THR A 350 -3.97 19.01 12.96
C THR A 350 -5.02 17.93 13.22
N GLY A 351 -4.93 17.25 14.36
CA GLY A 351 -5.89 16.22 14.75
C GLY A 351 -5.63 14.88 14.05
N LYS A 352 -6.41 13.87 14.44
CA LYS A 352 -6.28 12.52 13.88
C LYS A 352 -6.43 12.52 12.35
N PRO A 353 -5.59 11.78 11.62
CA PRO A 353 -5.74 11.69 10.18
C PRO A 353 -7.03 10.97 9.79
N MET A 354 -7.46 11.18 8.55
CA MET A 354 -8.50 10.38 7.89
C MET A 354 -7.87 9.17 7.18
N ILE A 355 -8.70 8.22 6.77
CA ILE A 355 -8.28 7.07 5.97
C ILE A 355 -9.11 7.02 4.69
N ILE A 356 -8.46 6.98 3.54
CA ILE A 356 -9.09 6.59 2.28
C ILE A 356 -8.85 5.11 2.09
N LEU A 357 -9.91 4.35 1.88
CA LEU A 357 -9.85 2.89 1.78
C LEU A 357 -10.28 2.43 0.39
N SER A 358 -9.39 1.71 -0.29
CA SER A 358 -9.76 0.88 -1.43
C SER A 358 -10.72 -0.21 -0.94
N GLY A 359 -11.89 -0.31 -1.56
CA GLY A 359 -12.83 -1.37 -1.26
C GLY A 359 -12.56 -2.68 -2.01
N ASP A 360 -11.55 -2.71 -2.89
CA ASP A 360 -11.18 -3.85 -3.73
C ASP A 360 -12.40 -4.40 -4.48
N ASP A 361 -12.79 -5.67 -4.29
CA ASP A 361 -13.95 -6.26 -4.95
C ASP A 361 -15.30 -5.90 -4.32
N ASP A 362 -15.34 -5.01 -3.32
CA ASP A 362 -16.59 -4.35 -2.92
C ASP A 362 -17.06 -3.30 -3.95
N GLY A 363 -16.20 -2.94 -4.92
CA GLY A 363 -16.50 -1.98 -5.99
C GLY A 363 -16.67 -0.53 -5.54
N ARG A 364 -16.09 -0.14 -4.41
CA ARG A 364 -16.20 1.20 -3.81
C ARG A 364 -14.85 1.73 -3.35
N ALA A 365 -14.82 3.03 -3.12
CA ALA A 365 -13.84 3.67 -2.27
C ALA A 365 -14.55 4.35 -1.11
N HIS A 366 -13.93 4.30 0.08
CA HIS A 366 -14.50 4.88 1.30
C HIS A 366 -13.57 5.92 1.89
N LEU A 367 -14.15 6.96 2.50
CA LEU A 367 -13.45 7.90 3.36
C LEU A 367 -13.88 7.64 4.79
N LEU A 368 -12.91 7.37 5.66
CA LEU A 368 -13.13 7.20 7.08
C LEU A 368 -12.63 8.44 7.83
N LYS A 369 -13.50 9.01 8.68
CA LYS A 369 -13.23 10.23 9.46
C LYS A 369 -13.22 9.93 10.95
N PRO A 370 -12.25 10.46 11.72
CA PRO A 370 -12.21 10.24 13.16
C PRO A 370 -13.48 10.80 13.81
N ARG A 371 -14.10 10.05 14.72
CA ARG A 371 -15.31 10.49 15.46
C ARG A 371 -15.02 11.37 16.67
N SER A 372 -13.74 11.48 17.02
CA SER A 372 -13.25 12.14 18.22
C SER A 372 -11.82 12.59 17.96
N THR A 373 -11.41 13.66 18.63
CA THR A 373 -10.02 14.13 18.68
C THR A 373 -9.25 13.54 19.86
N ALA A 374 -9.88 12.70 20.68
CA ALA A 374 -9.23 12.10 21.84
C ALA A 374 -8.19 11.05 21.44
N HIS A 375 -7.01 11.13 22.04
CA HIS A 375 -6.00 10.08 21.98
C HIS A 375 -6.55 8.76 22.53
N GLY A 376 -6.13 7.64 21.96
CA GLY A 376 -6.62 6.29 22.27
C GLY A 376 -8.02 5.97 21.75
N ASP A 377 -8.73 6.91 21.11
CA ASP A 377 -10.02 6.65 20.48
C ASP A 377 -9.85 6.31 19.00
N PHE A 378 -9.90 5.03 18.66
CA PHE A 378 -9.78 4.52 17.31
C PHE A 378 -11.11 4.44 16.54
N LYS A 379 -12.17 5.15 16.97
CA LYS A 379 -13.45 5.14 16.27
C LYS A 379 -13.47 6.09 15.07
N TYR A 380 -13.95 5.56 13.95
CA TYR A 380 -14.15 6.31 12.70
C TYR A 380 -15.61 6.20 12.24
N SER A 381 -16.13 7.25 11.60
CA SER A 381 -17.29 7.18 10.70
C SER A 381 -16.77 6.82 9.31
N MET A 382 -17.60 6.18 8.49
CA MET A 382 -17.22 5.77 7.13
C MET A 382 -18.29 6.25 6.15
N GLU A 383 -17.85 6.90 5.07
CA GLU A 383 -18.70 7.28 3.94
C GLU A 383 -18.16 6.68 2.65
N THR A 384 -19.04 6.23 1.77
CA THR A 384 -18.66 5.81 0.42
C THR A 384 -18.53 7.03 -0.47
N ILE A 385 -17.34 7.28 -1.00
CA ILE A 385 -17.03 8.45 -1.86
C ILE A 385 -17.09 8.12 -3.36
N LEU A 386 -16.98 6.83 -3.69
CA LEU A 386 -17.15 6.29 -5.04
C LEU A 386 -17.81 4.92 -4.96
N ASP A 387 -18.81 4.69 -5.81
CA ASP A 387 -19.38 3.35 -6.07
C ASP A 387 -19.39 3.14 -7.58
N VAL A 388 -18.64 2.15 -8.07
CA VAL A 388 -18.55 1.86 -9.51
C VAL A 388 -19.56 0.81 -9.98
N GLY A 389 -20.47 0.39 -9.10
CA GLY A 389 -21.53 -0.58 -9.40
C GLY A 389 -21.06 -2.04 -9.38
N SER A 390 -19.91 -2.35 -9.98
CA SER A 390 -19.29 -3.67 -9.94
C SER A 390 -17.80 -3.59 -10.27
N GLY A 391 -17.09 -4.68 -9.95
CA GLY A 391 -15.67 -4.80 -10.25
C GLY A 391 -14.76 -4.35 -9.12
N THR A 392 -13.50 -4.13 -9.46
CA THR A 392 -12.43 -3.86 -8.50
C THR A 392 -12.08 -2.37 -8.46
N VAL A 393 -12.03 -1.80 -7.26
CA VAL A 393 -11.38 -0.51 -6.97
C VAL A 393 -10.03 -0.82 -6.37
N GLY A 394 -8.95 -0.69 -7.13
CA GLY A 394 -7.61 -1.10 -6.67
C GLY A 394 -6.93 -0.05 -5.77
N LYS A 395 -5.60 -0.10 -5.66
CA LYS A 395 -4.83 0.76 -4.74
C LYS A 395 -4.94 2.23 -5.13
N ILE A 396 -5.42 3.02 -4.19
CA ILE A 396 -5.61 4.47 -4.29
C ILE A 396 -4.29 5.17 -3.99
N ALA A 397 -4.05 6.31 -4.65
CA ALA A 397 -2.96 7.22 -4.29
C ALA A 397 -3.53 8.59 -3.92
N GLN A 398 -2.81 9.32 -3.07
CA GLN A 398 -3.14 10.69 -2.71
C GLN A 398 -1.88 11.54 -2.59
N LYS A 399 -1.97 12.81 -3.02
CA LYS A 399 -0.91 13.80 -2.87
C LYS A 399 -1.43 15.19 -3.24
N ASP A 400 -0.97 16.24 -2.56
CA ASP A 400 -1.09 17.63 -3.06
C ASP A 400 -0.20 17.79 -4.31
N VAL A 401 -0.82 17.65 -5.49
CA VAL A 401 -0.08 17.60 -6.76
C VAL A 401 0.03 18.95 -7.46
N ASP A 402 -0.75 19.94 -7.06
CA ASP A 402 -0.71 21.29 -7.62
C ASP A 402 -0.13 22.35 -6.67
N GLY A 403 0.11 21.98 -5.41
CA GLY A 403 0.75 22.80 -4.39
C GLY A 403 -0.20 23.76 -3.67
N ASP A 404 -1.51 23.51 -3.71
CA ASP A 404 -2.51 24.36 -3.06
C ASP A 404 -2.74 24.02 -1.57
N GLY A 405 -2.07 23.00 -1.07
CA GLY A 405 -2.14 22.50 0.29
C GLY A 405 -3.20 21.43 0.53
N TYR A 406 -4.06 21.12 -0.43
CA TYR A 406 -5.09 20.10 -0.33
C TYR A 406 -4.71 18.90 -1.21
N PRO A 407 -4.70 17.68 -0.67
CA PRO A 407 -4.34 16.54 -1.50
C PRO A 407 -5.43 16.20 -2.52
N GLU A 408 -4.99 15.86 -3.73
CA GLU A 408 -5.78 15.13 -4.69
C GLU A 408 -5.78 13.64 -4.37
N VAL A 409 -6.89 12.99 -4.66
CA VAL A 409 -7.09 11.54 -4.50
C VAL A 409 -7.38 10.92 -5.85
N PHE A 410 -6.58 9.92 -6.23
CA PHE A 410 -6.67 9.19 -7.48
C PHE A 410 -7.18 7.77 -7.21
N ILE A 411 -8.40 7.49 -7.66
CA ILE A 411 -9.10 6.23 -7.37
C ILE A 411 -9.19 5.39 -8.66
N PRO A 412 -8.45 4.27 -8.78
CA PRO A 412 -8.55 3.40 -9.95
C PRO A 412 -9.83 2.58 -9.90
N ALA A 413 -10.50 2.48 -11.05
CA ALA A 413 -11.67 1.62 -11.24
C ALA A 413 -11.39 0.65 -12.39
N TYR A 414 -10.93 -0.55 -12.04
CA TYR A 414 -10.37 -1.53 -12.96
C TYR A 414 -11.35 -1.88 -14.09
N ASN A 415 -12.55 -2.35 -13.74
CA ASN A 415 -13.55 -2.76 -14.74
C ASN A 415 -14.13 -1.59 -15.52
N ALA A 416 -14.18 -0.40 -14.93
CA ALA A 416 -14.67 0.81 -15.61
C ALA A 416 -13.63 1.39 -16.58
N GLY A 417 -12.36 0.98 -16.48
CA GLY A 417 -11.26 1.51 -17.29
C GLY A 417 -11.03 3.01 -17.05
N LYS A 418 -11.16 3.45 -15.80
CA LYS A 418 -11.09 4.86 -15.40
C LYS A 418 -10.26 5.07 -14.15
N VAL A 419 -9.72 6.28 -14.04
CA VAL A 419 -9.28 6.87 -12.77
C VAL A 419 -10.21 8.02 -12.43
N TYR A 420 -10.74 8.01 -11.22
CA TYR A 420 -11.56 9.10 -10.68
C TYR A 420 -10.67 10.01 -9.84
N VAL A 421 -10.84 11.32 -10.00
CA VAL A 421 -10.01 12.32 -9.29
C VAL A 421 -10.90 13.14 -8.37
N TYR A 422 -10.48 13.24 -7.12
CA TYR A 422 -11.11 14.04 -6.07
C TYR A 422 -10.09 14.99 -5.46
N THR A 423 -10.56 16.03 -4.78
CA THR A 423 -9.74 16.95 -3.98
C THR A 423 -10.40 17.18 -2.63
N PHE A 424 -9.60 17.48 -1.60
CA PHE A 424 -10.09 17.99 -0.31
C PHE A 424 -10.33 19.49 -0.31
N LYS A 425 -9.97 20.20 -1.39
CA LYS A 425 -10.23 21.63 -1.51
C LYS A 425 -11.75 21.92 -1.44
N PRO A 426 -12.18 22.87 -0.59
CA PRO A 426 -13.59 23.25 -0.44
C PRO A 426 -14.31 23.68 -1.74
#